data_AF-A0A260MWY2-F1
#
_entry.id   AF-A0A260MWY2-F1
#
_cell.length_a   1.000
_cell.length_b   1.000
_cell.length_c   1.000
_cell.angle_alpha   90.00
_cell.angle_beta   90.00
_cell.angle_gamma   90.00
#
_symmetry.space_group_name_H-M   'P 1'
#
loop_
_entity.id
_entity.type
_entity.pdbx_description
1 polymer ?
#
loop_
_entity_poly.entity_id
_entity_poly.type
_entity_poly.pdbx_seq_one_letter_code
_entity_poly.pdbx_strand_id
1 'polypeptide(L)'
;MTHPDDTSADLLRFSLDSIRTSPTCTESGGGTTKASEEGSFIFADVSFETSADYDTYQYQGENVAPAINGMMNPARWGGVDADGTTDTDIYPSSVFTCDEAETDGFSDAYAPSSKYRGTYVFEAPPGLKSVFLPAPSGRNGWEWMVPAVQ
;
A
#
# COMPACT_ATOMS: atom_id res chain seq x y z
N MET A 1 22.83 5.41 4.42
CA MET A 1 21.50 4.84 4.12
C MET A 1 20.81 5.87 3.24
N THR A 2 20.90 5.71 1.93
CA THR A 2 20.34 6.65 0.95
C THR A 2 19.03 6.05 0.43
N HIS A 3 17.95 6.79 0.67
CA HIS A 3 16.56 6.47 0.37
C HIS A 3 16.30 6.39 -1.15
N PRO A 4 15.21 5.74 -1.59
CA PRO A 4 14.90 5.62 -3.01
C PRO A 4 14.71 7.01 -3.61
N ASP A 5 15.56 7.36 -4.58
CA ASP A 5 15.57 8.55 -5.44
C ASP A 5 14.98 9.82 -4.77
N ASP A 6 15.84 10.71 -4.24
CA ASP A 6 15.48 11.99 -3.58
C ASP A 6 14.33 12.72 -4.28
N THR A 7 14.26 12.64 -5.61
CA THR A 7 13.20 13.21 -6.44
C THR A 7 11.80 12.70 -6.15
N SER A 8 11.61 11.41 -5.89
CA SER A 8 10.28 10.84 -5.60
C SER A 8 9.82 11.16 -4.18
N ALA A 9 10.76 11.17 -3.23
CA ALA A 9 10.52 11.58 -1.84
C ALA A 9 10.22 13.08 -1.72
N ASP A 10 10.74 13.90 -2.64
CA ASP A 10 10.43 15.32 -2.74
C ASP A 10 9.03 15.59 -3.30
N LEU A 11 8.54 14.74 -4.22
CA LEU A 11 7.23 14.90 -4.85
C LEU A 11 6.08 14.24 -4.08
N LEU A 12 6.36 13.12 -3.42
CA LEU A 12 5.40 12.40 -2.59
C LEU A 12 6.09 11.89 -1.33
N ARG A 13 5.59 12.34 -0.18
CA ARG A 13 5.99 11.80 1.12
C ARG A 13 4.98 10.75 1.52
N PHE A 14 5.41 9.49 1.55
CA PHE A 14 4.59 8.36 1.99
C PHE A 14 4.94 7.95 3.42
N SER A 15 3.93 7.66 4.24
CA SER A 15 4.07 7.02 5.54
C SER A 15 3.14 5.83 5.67
N LEU A 16 3.66 4.76 6.28
CA LEU A 16 2.84 3.76 6.94
C LEU A 16 2.63 4.22 8.38
N ASP A 17 1.39 4.60 8.69
CA ASP A 17 1.01 5.10 10.01
C ASP A 17 0.77 3.95 10.99
N SER A 18 0.21 2.85 10.50
CA SER A 18 -0.18 1.69 11.30
C SER A 18 -0.25 0.44 10.43
N ILE A 19 0.11 -0.71 11.00
CA ILE A 19 -0.15 -2.02 10.41
C ILE A 19 -0.76 -2.94 11.46
N ARG A 20 -1.86 -3.59 11.11
CA ARG A 20 -2.57 -4.52 11.99
C ARG A 20 -3.07 -5.72 11.19
N THR A 21 -3.37 -6.80 11.90
CA THR A 21 -3.85 -8.06 11.33
C THR A 21 -5.12 -8.50 12.04
N SER A 22 -6.05 -9.08 11.31
CA SER A 22 -7.29 -9.64 11.86
C SER A 22 -7.75 -10.85 11.05
N PRO A 23 -8.36 -11.88 11.67
CA PRO A 23 -8.96 -12.99 10.94
C PRO A 23 -10.23 -12.59 10.17
N THR A 24 -10.79 -11.43 10.49
CA THR A 24 -12.02 -10.89 9.88
C THR A 24 -11.86 -9.44 9.48
N CYS A 25 -12.67 -8.99 8.53
CA CYS A 25 -12.86 -7.57 8.28
C CYS A 25 -14.34 -7.20 8.17
N THR A 26 -14.61 -5.91 8.28
CA THR A 26 -15.98 -5.36 8.34
C THR A 26 -16.48 -4.95 6.96
N GLU A 27 -17.74 -5.26 6.68
CA GLU A 27 -18.45 -4.86 5.46
C GLU A 27 -19.30 -3.59 5.72
N SER A 28 -19.59 -2.78 4.69
CA SER A 28 -20.38 -1.52 4.78
C SER A 28 -21.81 -1.72 5.31
N GLY A 29 -22.29 -2.97 5.32
CA GLY A 29 -23.58 -3.36 5.87
C GLY A 29 -23.54 -3.81 7.34
N GLY A 30 -22.38 -3.75 8.00
CA GLY A 30 -22.18 -4.31 9.35
C GLY A 30 -21.98 -5.83 9.37
N GLY A 31 -21.72 -6.43 8.20
CA GLY A 31 -21.33 -7.83 8.06
C GLY A 31 -19.87 -8.06 8.47
N THR A 32 -19.48 -9.33 8.56
CA THR A 32 -18.08 -9.72 8.79
C THR A 32 -17.67 -10.73 7.73
N THR A 33 -16.61 -10.40 6.99
CA THR A 33 -15.94 -11.33 6.08
C THR A 33 -14.85 -12.04 6.84
N LYS A 34 -14.73 -13.36 6.67
CA LYS A 34 -13.60 -14.13 7.18
C LYS A 34 -12.55 -14.26 6.10
N ALA A 35 -11.27 -14.19 6.48
CA ALA A 35 -10.20 -14.64 5.60
C ALA A 35 -10.41 -16.13 5.25
N SER A 36 -9.75 -16.61 4.21
CA SER A 36 -9.67 -18.04 3.90
C SER A 36 -9.20 -18.85 5.11
N GLU A 37 -9.44 -20.17 5.11
CA GLU A 37 -9.27 -21.03 6.29
C GLU A 37 -7.88 -20.97 6.94
N GLU A 38 -6.87 -20.46 6.23
CA GLU A 38 -5.51 -20.30 6.73
C GLU A 38 -5.01 -18.83 6.72
N GLY A 39 -5.75 -17.89 6.12
CA GLY A 39 -5.30 -16.53 5.90
C GLY A 39 -5.56 -15.55 7.04
N SER A 40 -5.02 -14.34 6.89
CA SER A 40 -5.38 -13.19 7.73
C SER A 40 -5.48 -11.93 6.89
N PHE A 41 -6.38 -11.02 7.28
CA PHE A 41 -6.40 -9.69 6.71
C PHE A 41 -5.31 -8.84 7.34
N ILE A 42 -4.52 -8.17 6.50
CA ILE A 42 -3.54 -7.15 6.87
C ILE A 42 -4.15 -5.80 6.51
N PHE A 43 -4.18 -4.89 7.47
CA PHE A 43 -4.62 -3.51 7.28
C PHE A 43 -3.41 -2.62 7.43
N ALA A 44 -3.09 -1.88 6.37
CA ALA A 44 -1.99 -0.92 6.33
C ALA A 44 -2.58 0.48 6.21
N ASP A 45 -2.64 1.19 7.34
CA ASP A 45 -3.06 2.58 7.38
C ASP A 45 -1.90 3.45 6.91
N VAL A 46 -2.16 4.28 5.91
CA VAL A 46 -1.15 5.09 5.23
C VAL A 46 -1.58 6.54 5.18
N SER A 47 -0.57 7.41 5.10
CA SER A 47 -0.78 8.79 4.70
C SER A 47 0.23 9.19 3.65
N PHE A 48 -0.17 10.13 2.80
CA PHE A 48 0.76 10.71 1.86
C PHE A 48 0.46 12.18 1.59
N GLU A 49 1.53 12.91 1.30
CA GLU A 49 1.54 14.34 1.01
C GLU A 49 2.25 14.57 -0.32
N THR A 50 1.57 15.24 -1.25
CA THR A 50 2.13 15.64 -2.54
C THR A 50 2.78 17.01 -2.44
N SER A 51 3.83 17.23 -3.23
CA SER A 51 4.48 18.54 -3.37
C SER A 51 3.65 19.50 -4.22
N ALA A 52 4.08 20.76 -4.27
CA ALA A 52 3.44 21.79 -5.10
C ALA A 52 3.65 21.60 -6.60
N ASP A 53 4.72 20.91 -7.00
CA ASP A 53 5.10 20.62 -8.38
C ASP A 53 4.70 19.20 -8.82
N TYR A 54 3.91 18.48 -8.02
CA TYR A 54 3.55 17.08 -8.25
C TYR A 54 3.10 16.77 -9.69
N ASP A 55 2.15 17.55 -10.22
CA ASP A 55 1.55 17.34 -11.54
C ASP A 55 2.33 17.96 -12.70
N THR A 56 3.37 18.74 -12.40
CA THR A 56 4.16 19.49 -13.40
C THR A 56 5.62 19.05 -13.46
N TYR A 57 6.11 18.32 -12.45
CA TYR A 57 7.48 17.83 -12.41
C TYR A 57 7.74 16.85 -13.56
N GLN A 58 8.88 17.04 -14.23
CA GLN A 58 9.32 16.19 -15.32
C GLN A 58 10.68 15.58 -15.03
N TYR A 59 10.80 14.28 -15.25
CA TYR A 59 12.07 13.56 -15.25
C TYR A 59 12.36 13.07 -16.67
N GLN A 60 13.52 13.43 -17.22
CA GLN A 60 13.90 13.08 -18.60
C GLN A 60 12.86 13.48 -19.68
N GLY A 61 12.10 14.55 -19.42
CA GLY A 61 11.07 15.06 -20.34
C GLY A 61 9.70 14.39 -20.19
N GLU A 62 9.53 13.48 -19.23
CA GLU A 62 8.26 12.80 -18.96
C GLU A 62 7.69 13.22 -17.59
N ASN A 63 6.36 13.37 -17.52
CA ASN A 63 5.66 13.63 -16.27
C ASN A 63 5.69 12.36 -15.41
N VAL A 64 6.13 12.50 -14.15
CA VAL A 64 6.28 11.37 -13.22
C VAL A 64 5.03 11.05 -12.41
N ALA A 65 4.06 11.97 -12.34
CA ALA A 65 2.85 11.80 -11.55
C ALA A 65 2.05 10.54 -11.91
N PRO A 66 1.86 10.17 -13.20
CA PRO A 66 1.18 8.92 -13.55
C PRO A 66 1.91 7.67 -13.03
N ALA A 67 3.24 7.68 -13.01
CA ALA A 67 4.03 6.57 -12.49
C ALA A 67 3.89 6.45 -10.97
N ILE A 68 3.86 7.57 -10.26
CA ILE A 68 3.64 7.62 -8.80
C ILE A 68 2.20 7.20 -8.46
N ASN A 69 1.18 7.69 -9.18
CA ASN A 69 -0.21 7.25 -9.01
C ASN A 69 -0.33 5.72 -9.18
N GLY A 70 0.29 5.19 -10.24
CA GLY A 70 0.28 3.76 -10.52
C GLY A 70 1.03 2.90 -9.50
N MET A 71 2.02 3.47 -8.80
CA MET A 71 2.71 2.81 -7.68
C MET A 71 1.80 2.65 -6.47
N MET A 72 0.96 3.66 -6.19
CA MET A 72 0.01 3.65 -5.07
C MET A 72 -1.21 2.74 -5.31
N ASN A 73 -1.23 1.97 -6.40
CA ASN A 73 -2.27 1.00 -6.63
C ASN A 73 -2.10 -0.19 -5.65
N PRO A 74 -3.16 -0.64 -4.95
CA PRO A 74 -3.11 -1.80 -4.07
C PRO A 74 -2.49 -3.05 -4.71
N ALA A 75 -2.70 -3.26 -6.02
CA ALA A 75 -2.14 -4.37 -6.79
C ALA A 75 -0.61 -4.31 -7.00
N ARG A 76 0.07 -3.26 -6.52
CA ARG A 76 1.53 -3.15 -6.55
C ARG A 76 2.20 -3.67 -5.29
N TRP A 77 1.45 -3.87 -4.22
CA TRP A 77 2.00 -4.42 -2.99
C TRP A 77 2.38 -5.89 -3.19
N GLY A 78 3.35 -6.34 -2.43
CA GLY A 78 3.73 -7.75 -2.34
C GLY A 78 4.00 -8.17 -0.90
N GLY A 79 4.15 -9.47 -0.70
CA GLY A 79 4.46 -10.09 0.59
C GLY A 79 5.83 -10.74 0.61
N VAL A 80 6.41 -10.87 1.81
CA VAL A 80 7.58 -11.73 2.04
C VAL A 80 7.19 -12.76 3.09
N ASP A 81 7.41 -14.03 2.76
CA ASP A 81 7.15 -15.15 3.65
C ASP A 81 8.19 -15.26 4.77
N ALA A 82 7.88 -16.08 5.76
CA ALA A 82 8.77 -16.37 6.88
C ALA A 82 10.15 -16.92 6.44
N ASP A 83 10.21 -17.64 5.31
CA ASP A 83 11.44 -18.20 4.75
C ASP A 83 12.24 -17.19 3.89
N GLY A 84 11.70 -15.99 3.69
CA GLY A 84 12.31 -14.92 2.88
C GLY A 84 11.97 -15.00 1.39
N THR A 85 11.10 -15.92 0.97
CA THR A 85 10.56 -15.94 -0.39
C THR A 85 9.64 -14.73 -0.57
N THR A 86 9.79 -14.02 -1.68
CA THR A 86 8.84 -12.98 -2.08
C THR A 86 7.60 -13.66 -2.65
N ASP A 87 6.47 -13.46 -1.99
CA ASP A 87 5.16 -13.87 -2.47
C ASP A 87 4.46 -12.66 -3.11
N THR A 88 3.88 -12.87 -4.28
CA THR A 88 3.01 -11.87 -4.92
C THR A 88 1.55 -12.10 -4.61
N ASP A 89 1.19 -13.21 -3.96
CA ASP A 89 -0.18 -13.62 -3.71
C ASP A 89 -0.74 -12.98 -2.42
N ILE A 90 -0.59 -11.66 -2.29
CA ILE A 90 -1.45 -10.88 -1.41
C ILE A 90 -2.67 -10.41 -2.20
N TYR A 91 -3.85 -10.79 -1.74
CA TYR A 91 -5.09 -10.50 -2.46
C TYR A 91 -5.65 -9.17 -1.96
N PRO A 92 -5.74 -8.12 -2.80
CA PRO A 92 -6.29 -6.84 -2.37
C PRO A 92 -7.77 -6.99 -2.02
N SER A 93 -8.22 -6.21 -1.05
CA SER A 93 -9.63 -6.13 -0.61
C SER A 93 -10.68 -6.03 -1.70
N SER A 94 -10.33 -5.49 -2.88
CA SER A 94 -11.22 -5.37 -4.02
C SER A 94 -11.71 -6.72 -4.57
N VAL A 95 -11.10 -7.84 -4.15
CA VAL A 95 -11.63 -9.20 -4.40
C VAL A 95 -12.57 -9.71 -3.30
N PHE A 96 -12.76 -8.96 -2.21
CA PHE A 96 -13.57 -9.29 -1.04
C PHE A 96 -14.62 -8.20 -0.75
N THR A 97 -15.57 -8.47 0.13
CA THR A 97 -16.58 -7.50 0.61
C THR A 97 -16.05 -6.58 1.72
N CYS A 98 -14.73 -6.36 1.73
CA CYS A 98 -14.02 -5.73 2.83
C CYS A 98 -13.97 -4.20 2.68
N ASP A 99 -14.99 -3.52 3.17
CA ASP A 99 -15.16 -2.08 2.92
C ASP A 99 -14.32 -1.17 3.82
N GLU A 100 -13.61 -1.73 4.80
CA GLU A 100 -12.55 -1.02 5.54
C GLU A 100 -11.39 -0.54 4.64
N ALA A 101 -11.35 -0.99 3.38
CA ALA A 101 -10.22 -0.88 2.47
C ALA A 101 -10.32 0.21 1.39
N GLU A 102 -11.48 0.84 1.24
CA GLU A 102 -11.79 1.72 0.11
C GLU A 102 -12.01 3.16 0.60
N THR A 103 -10.95 3.74 1.17
CA THR A 103 -10.93 5.13 1.63
C THR A 103 -10.41 6.09 0.55
N ASP A 104 -10.81 7.37 0.62
CA ASP A 104 -10.45 8.50 -0.26
C ASP A 104 -8.93 8.68 -0.58
N GLY A 105 -8.05 7.91 0.06
CA GLY A 105 -6.62 7.89 -0.16
C GLY A 105 -6.14 7.16 -1.42
N PHE A 106 -7.00 6.54 -2.23
CA PHE A 106 -6.54 5.83 -3.44
C PHE A 106 -7.22 6.40 -4.68
N SER A 107 -6.76 7.58 -5.09
CA SER A 107 -7.26 8.27 -6.28
C SER A 107 -6.44 7.89 -7.52
N ASP A 108 -7.09 7.81 -8.67
CA ASP A 108 -6.42 7.70 -9.98
C ASP A 108 -5.46 8.87 -10.23
N ALA A 109 -5.72 10.03 -9.61
CA ALA A 109 -4.85 11.20 -9.66
C ALA A 109 -4.84 11.98 -8.34
N TYR A 110 -3.63 12.26 -7.85
CA TYR A 110 -3.42 13.14 -6.72
C TYR A 110 -3.21 14.60 -7.18
N ALA A 111 -3.81 15.53 -6.44
CA ALA A 111 -3.64 16.96 -6.66
C ALA A 111 -2.34 17.45 -6.01
N PRO A 112 -1.72 18.53 -6.50
CA PRO A 112 -0.56 19.15 -5.85
C PRO A 112 -0.87 19.66 -4.44
N SER A 113 0.15 19.73 -3.59
CA SER A 113 0.08 20.28 -2.21
C SER A 113 -1.06 19.70 -1.37
N SER A 114 -1.39 18.43 -1.58
CA SER A 114 -2.56 17.78 -0.99
C SER A 114 -2.15 16.66 -0.07
N LYS A 115 -3.00 16.40 0.93
CA LYS A 115 -2.81 15.35 1.92
C LYS A 115 -3.92 14.34 1.82
N TYR A 116 -3.54 13.09 1.92
CA TYR A 116 -4.43 11.96 1.78
C TYR A 116 -4.15 10.95 2.88
N ARG A 117 -5.20 10.20 3.24
CA ARG A 117 -5.11 9.10 4.17
C ARG A 117 -5.98 7.97 3.65
N GLY A 118 -5.50 6.76 3.87
CA GLY A 118 -6.30 5.60 3.59
C GLY A 118 -5.78 4.32 4.20
N THR A 119 -6.52 3.25 4.01
CA THR A 119 -6.17 1.93 4.54
C THR A 119 -6.14 0.94 3.40
N TYR A 120 -4.98 0.38 3.09
CA TYR A 120 -4.94 -0.81 2.24
C TYR A 120 -5.34 -2.02 3.07
N VAL A 121 -6.16 -2.89 2.49
CA VAL A 121 -6.44 -4.19 3.10
C VAL A 121 -6.07 -5.30 2.12
N PHE A 122 -5.34 -6.27 2.63
CA PHE A 122 -4.89 -7.44 1.88
C PHE A 122 -5.25 -8.69 2.65
N GLU A 123 -5.60 -9.78 1.96
CA GLU A 123 -5.53 -11.10 2.56
C GLU A 123 -4.17 -11.72 2.24
N ALA A 124 -3.53 -12.32 3.24
CA ALA A 124 -2.26 -13.03 3.08
C ALA A 124 -2.30 -14.40 3.78
N PRO A 125 -1.48 -15.37 3.30
CA PRO A 125 -1.25 -16.63 3.99
C PRO A 125 -0.76 -16.44 5.44
N PRO A 126 -0.90 -17.48 6.30
CA PRO A 126 -0.46 -17.37 7.67
C PRO A 126 1.07 -17.31 7.75
N GLY A 127 1.58 -16.45 8.63
CA GLY A 127 3.02 -16.33 8.86
C GLY A 127 3.76 -15.46 7.84
N LEU A 128 3.04 -14.65 7.05
CA LEU A 128 3.65 -13.57 6.28
C LEU A 128 4.51 -12.70 7.21
N LYS A 129 5.76 -12.47 6.82
CA LYS A 129 6.75 -11.77 7.62
C LYS A 129 6.66 -10.26 7.43
N SER A 130 6.51 -9.82 6.20
CA SER A 130 6.48 -8.41 5.83
C SER A 130 5.64 -8.18 4.57
N VAL A 131 5.15 -6.96 4.42
CA VAL A 131 4.59 -6.45 3.17
C VAL A 131 5.55 -5.43 2.59
N PHE A 132 5.60 -5.32 1.27
CA PHE A 132 6.43 -4.34 0.59
C PHE A 132 5.68 -3.63 -0.54
N LEU A 133 6.10 -2.40 -0.80
CA LEU A 133 5.67 -1.58 -1.93
C LEU A 133 6.92 -1.28 -2.78
N PRO A 134 7.04 -1.84 -4.00
CA PRO A 134 8.19 -1.60 -4.85
C PRO A 134 8.23 -0.16 -5.35
N ALA A 135 9.42 0.45 -5.37
CA ALA A 135 9.58 1.76 -5.99
C ALA A 135 9.56 1.63 -7.53
N PRO A 136 9.16 2.69 -8.28
CA PRO A 136 8.96 2.61 -9.73
C PRO A 136 10.27 2.35 -10.50
N SER A 137 11.42 2.71 -9.93
CA SER A 137 12.74 2.57 -10.55
C SER A 137 13.34 1.15 -10.44
N GLY A 138 12.61 0.18 -9.87
CA GLY A 138 13.11 -1.19 -9.67
C GLY A 138 14.21 -1.30 -8.61
N ARG A 139 14.43 -0.23 -7.82
CA ARG A 139 15.29 -0.20 -6.64
C ARG A 139 14.46 -0.16 -5.36
N ASN A 140 15.13 -0.39 -4.22
CA ASN A 140 14.61 -0.50 -2.86
C ASN A 140 13.23 0.17 -2.68
N GLY A 141 12.19 -0.67 -2.67
CA GLY A 141 10.87 -0.27 -2.22
C GLY A 141 10.84 -0.04 -0.71
N TRP A 142 9.65 0.18 -0.20
CA TRP A 142 9.41 0.18 1.23
C TRP A 142 8.98 -1.21 1.68
N GLU A 143 9.46 -1.66 2.83
CA GLU A 143 9.10 -2.94 3.42
C GLU A 143 8.77 -2.73 4.90
N TRP A 144 7.70 -3.34 5.37
CA TRP A 144 7.24 -3.24 6.75
C TRP A 144 6.90 -4.60 7.33
N MET A 145 7.33 -4.83 8.56
CA MET A 145 7.05 -6.07 9.29
C MET A 145 5.54 -6.17 9.57
N VAL A 146 4.98 -7.33 9.29
CA VAL A 146 3.59 -7.66 9.63
C VAL A 146 3.55 -8.18 11.07
N PRO A 147 2.72 -7.62 11.95
CA PRO A 147 2.57 -8.13 13.30
C PRO A 147 1.87 -9.49 13.29
N ALA A 148 2.05 -10.28 14.35
CA ALA A 148 1.28 -11.51 14.51
C ALA A 148 -0.22 -11.22 14.62
N VAL A 149 -1.04 -12.14 14.10
CA VAL A 149 -2.51 -12.07 14.16
C VAL A 149 -2.98 -11.84 15.59
N GLN A 150 -3.82 -10.82 15.78
CA GLN A 150 -4.42 -10.45 17.07
C GLN A 150 -5.77 -11.11 17.28
#